data_AF-A0A970VZ95-F1
#
_entry.id   AF-A0A970VZ95-F1
#
_cell.length_a   1.000
_cell.length_b   1.000
_cell.length_c   1.000
_cell.angle_alpha   90.00
_cell.angle_beta   90.00
_cell.angle_gamma   90.00
#
_symmetry.space_group_name_H-M   'P 1'
#
loop_
_entity.id
_entity.type
_entity.pdbx_description
1 polymer ?
#
loop_
_entity_poly.entity_id
_entity_poly.type
_entity_poly.pdbx_seq_one_letter_code
_entity_poly.pdbx_strand_id
1 'polypeptide(L)'
;MESNSLAHLPGVLDVTTLGVVGDGATLNTQALARAIALVAGQGGGTLYFPPGDYLSGTIVLAANLTLYLETGATLRASPNRADYTQPAFIYAEDAPNVAIRGRGAINGSGTSFWKREEGRWRVGEWRPGRMVQFVRCHNLLIEDVTLTNSPAWTLHPVDCD
;
A
#
# COMPACT_ATOMS: atom_id res chain seq x y z
N MET A 1 -6.87 3.85 -30.59
CA MET A 1 -6.90 4.75 -29.41
C MET A 1 -5.67 4.41 -28.61
N GLU A 2 -4.64 5.23 -28.75
CA GLU A 2 -3.28 4.90 -28.34
C GLU A 2 -3.19 4.76 -26.82
N SER A 3 -2.73 3.60 -26.37
CA SER A 3 -2.47 3.26 -24.97
C SER A 3 -1.24 4.01 -24.49
N ASN A 4 -1.43 5.26 -24.04
CA ASN A 4 -0.42 5.97 -23.28
C ASN A 4 -0.48 5.49 -21.82
N SER A 5 -0.14 4.22 -21.59
CA SER A 5 -0.15 3.65 -20.24
C SER A 5 1.10 4.12 -19.49
N LEU A 6 0.91 4.60 -18.25
CA LEU A 6 1.99 5.04 -17.36
C LEU A 6 3.12 4.00 -17.22
N ALA A 7 2.80 2.71 -17.38
CA ALA A 7 3.73 1.59 -17.35
C ALA A 7 4.95 1.71 -18.30
N HIS A 8 4.91 2.56 -19.33
CA HIS A 8 5.99 2.71 -20.31
C HIS A 8 6.83 3.98 -20.12
N LEU A 9 6.54 4.81 -19.11
CA LEU A 9 7.29 6.04 -18.87
C LEU A 9 8.64 5.75 -18.16
N PRO A 10 9.71 6.52 -18.47
CA PRO A 10 10.95 6.45 -17.72
C PRO A 10 10.71 6.67 -16.22
N GLY A 11 11.31 5.82 -15.38
CA GLY A 11 11.15 5.87 -13.92
C GLY A 11 9.86 5.23 -13.40
N VAL A 12 9.08 4.54 -14.25
CA VAL A 12 7.93 3.74 -13.87
C VAL A 12 8.24 2.25 -14.07
N LEU A 13 8.01 1.43 -13.05
CA LEU A 13 8.15 -0.02 -13.11
C LEU A 13 6.80 -0.68 -12.86
N ASP A 14 6.36 -1.53 -13.79
CA ASP A 14 5.20 -2.39 -13.62
C ASP A 14 5.53 -3.51 -12.63
N VAL A 15 4.77 -3.57 -11.54
CA VAL A 15 5.01 -4.53 -10.45
C VAL A 15 4.90 -6.00 -10.89
N THR A 16 4.13 -6.29 -11.95
CA THR A 16 3.97 -7.66 -12.46
C THR A 16 5.25 -8.21 -13.07
N THR A 17 6.08 -7.34 -13.64
CA THR A 17 7.42 -7.70 -14.14
C THR A 17 8.41 -8.03 -13.02
N LEU A 18 8.07 -7.66 -11.77
CA LEU A 18 8.86 -7.87 -10.56
C LEU A 18 8.34 -9.07 -9.73
N GLY A 19 7.40 -9.84 -10.28
CA GLY A 19 6.82 -11.02 -9.65
C GLY A 19 5.70 -10.72 -8.66
N VAL A 20 5.12 -9.51 -8.70
CA VAL A 20 3.91 -9.18 -7.94
C VAL A 20 2.68 -9.69 -8.72
N VAL A 21 1.82 -10.45 -8.06
CA VAL A 21 0.67 -11.14 -8.67
C VAL A 21 -0.64 -10.54 -8.14
N GLY A 22 -1.51 -10.10 -9.05
CA GLY A 22 -2.77 -9.43 -8.75
C GLY A 22 -4.00 -10.36 -8.75
N ASP A 23 -3.87 -11.57 -8.21
CA ASP A 23 -4.90 -12.62 -8.23
C ASP A 23 -5.80 -12.65 -6.97
N GLY A 24 -5.58 -11.77 -6.01
CA GLY A 24 -6.28 -11.70 -4.73
C GLY A 24 -5.90 -12.77 -3.71
N ALA A 25 -4.96 -13.66 -4.03
CA ALA A 25 -4.60 -14.83 -3.21
C ALA A 25 -3.10 -14.92 -2.90
N THR A 26 -2.24 -14.58 -3.86
CA THR A 26 -0.79 -14.62 -3.71
C THR A 26 -0.33 -13.53 -2.74
N LEU A 27 0.37 -13.92 -1.67
CA LEU A 27 0.95 -12.96 -0.71
C LEU A 27 2.19 -12.29 -1.32
N ASN A 28 2.06 -11.00 -1.63
CA ASN A 28 3.06 -10.23 -2.36
C ASN A 28 4.11 -9.52 -1.48
N THR A 29 4.06 -9.68 -0.15
CA THR A 29 4.87 -8.88 0.80
C THR A 29 6.37 -8.85 0.44
N GLN A 30 6.97 -10.00 0.14
CA GLN A 30 8.40 -10.07 -0.20
C GLN A 30 8.69 -9.55 -1.61
N ALA A 31 7.79 -9.78 -2.58
CA ALA A 31 7.95 -9.28 -3.94
C ALA A 31 7.89 -7.75 -3.97
N LEU A 32 6.95 -7.15 -3.23
CA LEU A 32 6.85 -5.70 -3.06
C LEU A 32 8.05 -5.11 -2.33
N ALA A 33 8.55 -5.76 -1.27
CA ALA A 33 9.77 -5.31 -0.60
C ALA A 33 10.98 -5.27 -1.55
N ARG A 34 11.14 -6.27 -2.42
CA ARG A 34 12.19 -6.28 -3.45
C ARG A 34 11.97 -5.20 -4.50
N ALA A 35 10.74 -5.00 -4.96
CA ALA A 35 10.39 -3.95 -5.92
C ALA A 35 10.71 -2.55 -5.38
N ILE A 36 10.35 -2.29 -4.12
CA ILE A 36 10.67 -1.04 -3.42
C ILE A 36 12.18 -0.86 -3.30
N ALA A 37 12.92 -1.89 -2.88
CA ALA A 37 14.38 -1.83 -2.77
C ALA A 37 15.05 -1.54 -4.12
N LEU A 38 14.56 -2.14 -5.21
CA LEU A 38 15.05 -1.90 -6.57
C LEU A 38 14.86 -0.43 -6.98
N VAL A 39 13.65 0.11 -6.82
CA VAL A 39 13.33 1.51 -7.16
C VAL A 39 14.12 2.47 -6.29
N ALA A 40 14.21 2.20 -4.98
CA ALA A 40 15.01 3.02 -4.07
C ALA A 40 16.50 3.02 -4.46
N GLY A 41 17.06 1.87 -4.86
CA GLY A 41 18.43 1.76 -5.34
C GLY A 41 18.71 2.52 -6.65
N GLN A 42 17.66 2.88 -7.40
CA GLN A 42 17.73 3.73 -8.60
C GLN A 42 17.54 5.22 -8.28
N GLY A 43 17.41 5.60 -7.01
CA GLY A 43 17.20 6.97 -6.56
C GLY A 43 15.72 7.37 -6.38
N GLY A 44 14.79 6.43 -6.60
CA GLY A 44 13.35 6.65 -6.56
C GLY A 44 12.66 6.29 -7.86
N GLY A 45 11.34 6.47 -7.87
CA GLY A 45 10.52 6.15 -9.04
C GLY A 45 9.10 5.73 -8.65
N THR A 46 8.38 5.21 -9.64
CA THR A 46 6.99 4.80 -9.50
C THR A 46 6.86 3.30 -9.64
N LEU A 47 6.21 2.67 -8.65
CA LEU A 47 5.67 1.32 -8.78
C LEU A 47 4.24 1.44 -9.33
N TYR A 48 4.05 1.00 -10.58
CA TYR A 48 2.77 0.99 -11.26
C TYR A 48 2.06 -0.34 -11.03
N PHE A 49 0.84 -0.27 -10.53
CA PHE A 49 -0.05 -1.40 -10.30
C PHE A 49 -1.14 -1.40 -11.38
N PRO A 50 -1.09 -2.33 -12.35
CA PRO A 50 -2.20 -2.52 -13.29
C PRO A 50 -3.46 -3.05 -12.57
N PRO A 51 -4.61 -3.16 -13.26
CA PRO A 51 -5.81 -3.76 -12.68
C PRO A 51 -5.54 -5.16 -12.11
N GLY A 52 -5.98 -5.40 -10.88
CA GLY A 52 -5.68 -6.62 -10.12
C GLY A 52 -5.92 -6.46 -8.63
N ASP A 53 -5.94 -7.56 -7.88
CA ASP A 53 -6.08 -7.57 -6.43
C ASP A 53 -4.79 -8.09 -5.78
N TYR A 54 -4.09 -7.23 -5.07
CA TYR A 54 -2.72 -7.46 -4.59
C TYR A 54 -2.72 -7.63 -3.07
N LEU A 55 -2.75 -8.88 -2.63
CA LEU A 55 -2.68 -9.23 -1.21
C LEU A 55 -1.26 -8.98 -0.67
N SER A 56 -1.13 -8.26 0.44
CA SER A 56 0.16 -8.02 1.08
C SER A 56 0.05 -7.82 2.59
N GLY A 57 1.12 -8.16 3.31
CA GLY A 57 1.39 -7.63 4.64
C GLY A 57 1.87 -6.19 4.58
N THR A 58 2.69 -5.76 5.55
CA THR A 58 3.21 -4.38 5.58
C THR A 58 3.98 -4.03 4.31
N ILE A 59 3.62 -2.91 3.68
CA ILE A 59 4.35 -2.26 2.60
C ILE A 59 5.09 -1.05 3.18
N VAL A 60 6.43 -1.12 3.23
CA VAL A 60 7.28 -0.03 3.76
C VAL A 60 7.82 0.80 2.60
N LEU A 61 7.37 2.04 2.47
CA LEU A 61 7.81 2.94 1.40
C LEU A 61 9.15 3.60 1.75
N ALA A 62 9.98 3.80 0.73
CA ALA A 62 11.23 4.52 0.83
C ALA A 62 11.08 5.95 0.28
N ALA A 63 12.10 6.78 0.47
CA ALA A 63 12.16 8.12 -0.11
C ALA A 63 12.00 8.10 -1.65
N ASN A 64 11.42 9.18 -2.20
CA ASN A 64 11.23 9.39 -3.65
C ASN A 64 10.42 8.28 -4.35
N LEU A 65 9.51 7.62 -3.61
CA LEU A 65 8.73 6.50 -4.13
C LEU A 65 7.26 6.89 -4.31
N THR A 66 6.73 6.57 -5.49
CA THR A 66 5.31 6.68 -5.80
C THR A 66 4.70 5.28 -5.95
N LEU A 67 3.61 5.00 -5.26
CA LEU A 67 2.69 3.93 -5.64
C LEU A 67 1.63 4.53 -6.58
N TYR A 68 1.54 4.03 -7.81
CA TYR A 68 0.46 4.41 -8.72
C TYR A 68 -0.50 3.24 -8.92
N LEU A 69 -1.73 3.39 -8.45
CA LEU A 69 -2.78 2.39 -8.55
C LEU A 69 -3.70 2.74 -9.73
N GLU A 70 -3.59 1.97 -10.81
CA GLU A 70 -4.48 2.12 -11.97
C GLU A 70 -5.93 1.83 -11.58
N THR A 71 -6.87 2.33 -12.37
CA THR A 71 -8.29 2.01 -12.20
C THR A 71 -8.50 0.49 -12.20
N GLY A 72 -9.06 -0.06 -11.13
CA GLY A 72 -9.25 -1.51 -10.95
C GLY A 72 -8.10 -2.23 -10.24
N ALA A 73 -7.01 -1.54 -9.90
CA ALA A 73 -5.99 -2.05 -8.98
C ALA A 73 -6.46 -1.92 -7.53
N THR A 74 -6.28 -2.96 -6.73
CA THR A 74 -6.55 -2.94 -5.28
C THR A 74 -5.34 -3.46 -4.52
N LEU A 75 -4.76 -2.65 -3.64
CA LEU A 75 -3.85 -3.12 -2.60
C LEU A 75 -4.69 -3.61 -1.41
N ARG A 76 -4.59 -4.90 -1.07
CA ARG A 76 -5.39 -5.52 -0.01
C ARG A 76 -4.53 -6.00 1.15
N ALA A 77 -4.88 -5.57 2.36
CA ALA A 77 -4.17 -5.96 3.57
C ALA A 77 -4.41 -7.44 3.91
N SER A 78 -3.35 -8.17 4.27
CA SER A 78 -3.44 -9.56 4.74
C SER A 78 -4.21 -9.65 6.06
N PRO A 79 -5.06 -10.67 6.28
CA PRO A 79 -5.70 -10.88 7.58
C PRO A 79 -4.74 -11.45 8.63
N ASN A 80 -3.53 -11.88 8.27
CA ASN A 80 -2.63 -12.60 9.18
C ASN A 80 -1.64 -11.65 9.86
N ARG A 81 -1.58 -11.69 11.20
CA ARG A 81 -0.65 -10.88 12.01
C ARG A 81 0.83 -11.06 11.61
N ALA A 82 1.22 -12.28 11.24
CA ALA A 82 2.61 -12.61 10.92
C ALA A 82 3.14 -11.89 9.67
N ASP A 83 2.26 -11.37 8.81
CA ASP A 83 2.64 -10.69 7.58
C ASP A 83 3.03 -9.22 7.83
N TYR A 84 2.82 -8.70 9.04
CA TYR A 84 3.05 -7.31 9.38
C TYR A 84 4.38 -7.11 10.11
N THR A 85 5.26 -6.32 9.51
CA THR A 85 6.53 -5.88 10.12
C THR A 85 6.39 -4.56 10.86
N GLN A 86 5.32 -3.80 10.60
CA GLN A 86 4.97 -2.54 11.25
C GLN A 86 3.52 -2.60 11.75
N PRO A 87 3.13 -1.76 12.72
CA PRO A 87 1.73 -1.64 13.15
C PRO A 87 0.85 -0.89 12.13
N ALA A 88 1.16 -0.98 10.84
CA ALA A 88 0.44 -0.37 9.72
C ALA A 88 0.48 -1.27 8.47
N PHE A 89 -0.53 -1.15 7.60
CA PHE A 89 -0.53 -1.82 6.30
C PHE A 89 0.43 -1.13 5.32
N ILE A 90 0.33 0.18 5.16
CA ILE A 90 1.31 1.00 4.43
C ILE A 90 2.02 1.90 5.44
N TYR A 91 3.35 1.89 5.40
CA TYR A 91 4.19 2.61 6.34
C TYR A 91 5.29 3.38 5.61
N ALA A 92 5.60 4.59 6.07
CA ALA A 92 6.87 5.25 5.75
C ALA A 92 7.36 6.04 6.98
N GLU A 93 8.67 6.12 7.15
CA GLU A 93 9.31 6.86 8.22
C GLU A 93 10.58 7.54 7.71
N ASP A 94 10.78 8.81 8.07
CA ASP A 94 11.93 9.63 7.64
C ASP A 94 12.14 9.62 6.11
N ALA A 95 11.03 9.54 5.35
CA ALA A 95 11.03 9.35 3.90
C ALA A 95 10.44 10.58 3.18
N PRO A 96 11.26 11.42 2.52
CA PRO A 96 10.76 12.53 1.73
C PRO A 96 10.20 12.09 0.38
N ASN A 97 9.30 12.90 -0.19
CA ASN A 97 8.77 12.76 -1.55
C ASN A 97 8.07 11.41 -1.79
N VAL A 98 7.23 11.00 -0.83
CA VAL A 98 6.43 9.77 -0.93
C VAL A 98 5.05 10.10 -1.48
N ALA A 99 4.59 9.32 -2.46
CA ALA A 99 3.27 9.50 -3.05
C ALA A 99 2.47 8.20 -3.18
N ILE A 100 1.15 8.32 -3.03
CA ILE A 100 0.18 7.26 -3.33
C ILE A 100 -0.88 7.90 -4.23
N ARG A 101 -0.96 7.46 -5.49
CA ARG A 101 -1.74 8.12 -6.53
C ARG A 101 -2.54 7.13 -7.38
N GLY A 102 -3.49 7.65 -8.16
CA GLY A 102 -4.25 6.90 -9.15
C GLY A 102 -5.64 6.54 -8.68
N ARG A 103 -6.47 5.99 -9.57
CA ARG A 103 -7.90 5.72 -9.31
C ARG A 103 -8.20 4.30 -8.81
N GLY A 104 -7.16 3.56 -8.42
CA GLY A 104 -7.28 2.29 -7.72
C GLY A 104 -7.69 2.45 -6.26
N ALA A 105 -7.68 1.34 -5.54
CA ALA A 105 -8.12 1.26 -4.16
C ALA A 105 -7.04 0.69 -3.22
N ILE A 106 -7.09 1.12 -1.96
CA ILE A 106 -6.42 0.46 -0.85
C ILE A 106 -7.54 -0.07 0.06
N ASN A 107 -7.51 -1.38 0.31
CA ASN A 107 -8.48 -2.08 1.16
C ASN A 107 -7.76 -2.60 2.40
N GLY A 108 -8.12 -2.07 3.56
CA GLY A 108 -7.48 -2.40 4.83
C GLY A 108 -7.90 -3.74 5.44
N SER A 109 -8.81 -4.49 4.80
CA SER A 109 -9.34 -5.77 5.31
C SER A 109 -9.89 -5.69 6.74
N GLY A 110 -10.44 -4.53 7.14
CA GLY A 110 -10.93 -4.24 8.48
C GLY A 110 -11.87 -5.32 9.03
N THR A 111 -12.83 -5.76 8.23
CA THR A 111 -13.76 -6.85 8.57
C THR A 111 -13.10 -8.14 9.05
N SER A 112 -11.85 -8.41 8.68
CA SER A 112 -11.11 -9.60 9.13
C SER A 112 -10.61 -9.50 10.57
N PHE A 113 -10.52 -8.28 11.12
CA PHE A 113 -9.95 -8.03 12.44
C PHE A 113 -10.97 -7.66 13.51
N TRP A 114 -12.20 -7.33 13.11
CA TRP A 114 -13.28 -6.93 14.02
C TRP A 114 -14.33 -8.02 14.14
N LYS A 115 -14.74 -8.31 15.37
CA LYS A 115 -15.82 -9.24 15.71
C LYS A 115 -16.96 -8.48 16.37
N ARG A 116 -18.17 -9.00 16.21
CA ARG A 116 -19.37 -8.46 16.86
C ARG A 116 -19.71 -9.36 18.05
N GLU A 117 -19.55 -8.82 19.25
CA GLU A 117 -19.78 -9.50 20.52
C GLU A 117 -20.75 -8.69 21.36
N GLU A 118 -21.86 -9.30 21.77
CA GLU A 118 -22.93 -8.64 22.55
C GLU A 118 -23.41 -7.32 21.93
N GLY A 119 -23.51 -7.29 20.59
CA GLY A 119 -23.93 -6.10 19.85
C GLY A 119 -22.86 -5.00 19.74
N ARG A 120 -21.66 -5.19 20.28
CA ARG A 120 -20.55 -4.24 20.22
C ARG A 120 -19.44 -4.73 19.29
N TRP A 121 -18.73 -3.81 18.68
CA TRP A 121 -17.51 -4.12 17.93
C TRP A 121 -16.33 -4.30 18.89
N ARG A 122 -15.65 -5.42 18.76
CA ARG A 122 -14.43 -5.75 19.49
C ARG A 122 -13.35 -6.12 18.48
N VAL A 123 -12.11 -5.76 18.78
CA VAL A 123 -10.97 -6.34 18.06
C VAL A 123 -10.98 -7.83 18.36
N GLY A 124 -10.74 -8.65 17.34
CA GLY A 124 -10.53 -10.08 17.50
C GLY A 124 -9.23 -10.34 18.26
N GLU A 125 -8.37 -11.20 17.71
CA GLU A 125 -7.08 -11.46 18.36
C GLU A 125 -6.12 -10.26 18.25
N TRP A 126 -6.09 -9.64 17.07
CA TRP A 126 -5.16 -8.56 16.75
C TRP A 126 -5.64 -7.80 15.52
N ARG A 127 -5.15 -6.56 15.35
CA ARG A 127 -5.28 -5.78 14.13
C ARG A 127 -4.07 -4.87 13.96
N PRO A 128 -3.70 -4.46 12.73
CA PRO A 128 -2.76 -3.37 12.57
C PRO A 128 -3.32 -2.09 13.23
N GLY A 129 -2.43 -1.27 13.75
CA GLY A 129 -2.77 -0.04 14.46
C GLY A 129 -3.31 1.05 13.52
N ARG A 130 -2.87 1.03 12.25
CA ARG A 130 -3.22 1.99 11.19
C ARG A 130 -3.34 1.28 9.86
N MET A 131 -4.03 1.89 8.92
CA MET A 131 -4.03 1.45 7.52
C MET A 131 -2.87 2.09 6.77
N VAL A 132 -2.82 3.42 6.72
CA VAL A 132 -1.68 4.16 6.17
C VAL A 132 -1.07 5.02 7.26
N GLN A 133 0.22 4.87 7.53
CA GLN A 133 0.95 5.68 8.50
C GLN A 133 2.23 6.27 7.87
N PHE A 134 2.38 7.57 8.01
CA PHE A 134 3.60 8.30 7.68
C PHE A 134 4.14 8.94 8.94
N VAL A 135 5.45 8.85 9.16
CA VAL A 135 6.11 9.38 10.36
C VAL A 135 7.29 10.23 9.90
N ARG A 136 7.35 11.51 10.30
CA ARG A 136 8.46 12.43 9.95
C ARG A 136 8.80 12.43 8.46
N CYS A 137 7.77 12.38 7.62
CA CYS A 137 7.92 12.43 6.18
C CYS A 137 7.68 13.86 5.70
N HIS A 138 8.39 14.26 4.65
CA HIS A 138 8.32 15.60 4.08
C HIS A 138 7.82 15.51 2.64
N ASN A 139 6.92 16.40 2.24
CA ASN A 139 6.36 16.43 0.88
C ASN A 139 5.61 15.13 0.51
N LEU A 140 4.50 14.88 1.20
CA LEU A 140 3.59 13.75 0.94
C LEU A 140 2.51 14.10 -0.09
N LEU A 141 2.19 13.17 -0.98
CA LEU A 141 1.07 13.29 -1.92
C LEU A 141 0.16 12.07 -1.87
N ILE A 142 -1.11 12.27 -1.52
CA ILE A 142 -2.16 11.25 -1.61
C ILE A 142 -3.25 11.80 -2.53
N GLU A 143 -3.46 11.18 -3.69
CA GLU A 143 -4.27 11.74 -4.77
C GLU A 143 -5.11 10.65 -5.45
N ASP A 144 -6.41 10.90 -5.64
CA ASP A 144 -7.38 10.08 -6.38
C ASP A 144 -7.63 8.64 -5.88
N VAL A 145 -6.82 8.12 -4.97
CA VAL A 145 -6.97 6.75 -4.45
C VAL A 145 -8.18 6.61 -3.53
N THR A 146 -8.82 5.46 -3.61
CA THR A 146 -9.95 5.11 -2.73
C THR A 146 -9.47 4.30 -1.53
N LEU A 147 -9.64 4.83 -0.31
CA LEU A 147 -9.31 4.13 0.95
C LEU A 147 -10.57 3.49 1.54
N THR A 148 -10.55 2.16 1.76
CA THR A 148 -11.73 1.41 2.22
C THR A 148 -11.41 0.39 3.28
N ASN A 149 -12.44 -0.02 4.03
CA ASN A 149 -12.41 -1.13 4.98
C ASN A 149 -11.20 -1.05 5.93
N SER A 150 -11.00 0.12 6.54
CA SER A 150 -9.83 0.33 7.40
C SER A 150 -9.92 -0.55 8.66
N PRO A 151 -8.83 -1.20 9.08
CA PRO A 151 -8.77 -1.90 10.35
C PRO A 151 -8.79 -0.93 11.53
N ALA A 152 -8.42 0.34 11.32
CA ALA A 152 -8.17 1.30 12.38
C ALA A 152 -8.20 2.75 11.84
N TRP A 153 -7.27 3.60 12.28
CA TRP A 153 -7.06 4.91 11.67
C TRP A 153 -6.67 4.74 10.20
N THR A 154 -7.40 5.43 9.32
CA THR A 154 -7.35 5.21 7.87
C THR A 154 -6.11 5.84 7.24
N LEU A 155 -5.85 7.12 7.52
CA LEU A 155 -4.66 7.85 7.09
C LEU A 155 -4.11 8.59 8.30
N HIS A 156 -2.84 8.37 8.64
CA HIS A 156 -2.23 8.91 9.85
C HIS A 156 -0.81 9.46 9.59
N PRO A 157 -0.70 10.72 9.15
CA PRO A 157 0.56 11.46 9.15
C PRO A 157 0.91 11.90 10.57
N VAL A 158 2.15 11.66 10.99
CA VAL A 158 2.69 12.05 12.30
C VAL A 158 3.95 12.85 12.06
N ASP A 159 3.99 14.07 12.56
CA ASP A 159 5.13 14.99 12.42
C ASP A 159 5.61 15.14 10.96
N CYS A 160 4.68 15.14 10.02
CA CYS A 160 4.95 15.35 8.60
C CYS A 160 4.71 16.82 8.23
N ASP A 161 5.41 17.31 7.20
CA ASP A 161 5.22 18.65 6.63
C ASP A 161 5.14 18.66 5.09
#